data_AF-X1FT59-F1
#
_entry.id   AF-X1FT59-F1
#
_cell.length_a   1.000
_cell.length_b   1.000
_cell.length_c   1.000
_cell.angle_alpha   90.00
_cell.angle_beta   90.00
_cell.angle_gamma   90.00
#
_symmetry.space_group_name_H-M   'P 1'
#
loop_
_entity.id
_entity.type
_entity.pdbx_description
1 polymer ?
#
loop_
_entity_poly.entity_id
_entity_poly.type
_entity_poly.pdbx_seq_one_letter_code
_entity_poly.pdbx_strand_id
1 'polypeptide(L)'
;MEIEVGVGRGYVTAERHKKENNPIGTIPVDSIFTPIKKVSYRVENTRVGKITDYDRLILEVWTDGSVRPDDALAFAAKILKSHLDLFITFPEPKEEE
;
A
#
# COMPACT_ATOMS: atom_id res chain seq x y z
N MET A 1 -23.25 -17.16 -14.99
CA MET A 1 -22.06 -17.12 -14.10
C MET A 1 -22.33 -16.04 -13.08
N GLU A 2 -22.19 -16.35 -11.79
CA GLU A 2 -22.44 -15.44 -10.68
C GLU A 2 -21.12 -15.23 -9.91
N ILE A 3 -20.85 -14.00 -9.48
CA ILE A 3 -19.60 -13.61 -8.81
C ILE A 3 -19.96 -12.71 -7.63
N GLU A 4 -19.49 -13.04 -6.43
CA GLU A 4 -19.56 -12.17 -5.25
C GLU A 4 -18.35 -11.21 -5.27
N VAL A 5 -18.60 -9.90 -5.24
CA VAL A 5 -17.55 -8.88 -5.18
C VAL A 5 -17.58 -8.22 -3.80
N GLY A 6 -16.40 -8.11 -3.18
CA GLY A 6 -16.24 -7.49 -1.86
C GLY A 6 -15.21 -6.37 -1.87
N VAL A 7 -15.20 -5.56 -0.80
CA VAL A 7 -14.16 -4.57 -0.54
C VAL A 7 -13.21 -5.14 0.53
N GLY A 8 -11.92 -5.06 0.27
CA GLY A 8 -10.89 -5.62 1.14
C GLY A 8 -9.57 -4.87 1.03
N ARG A 9 -8.52 -5.44 1.63
CA ARG A 9 -7.16 -4.91 1.57
C ARG A 9 -6.17 -6.03 1.30
N GLY A 10 -5.15 -5.73 0.49
CA GLY A 10 -4.07 -6.67 0.21
C GLY A 10 -4.53 -7.89 -0.59
N TYR A 11 -4.02 -9.06 -0.21
CA TYR A 11 -4.31 -10.34 -0.83
C TYR A 11 -5.00 -11.26 0.18
N VAL A 12 -6.08 -11.91 -0.23
CA VAL A 12 -6.82 -12.88 0.57
C VAL A 12 -6.92 -14.18 -0.20
N THR A 13 -6.53 -15.27 0.45
CA THR A 13 -6.59 -16.60 -0.16
C THR A 13 -8.02 -17.14 -0.21
N ALA A 14 -8.28 -18.01 -1.17
CA ALA A 14 -9.55 -18.72 -1.33
C ALA A 14 -9.99 -19.43 -0.04
N GLU A 15 -9.05 -19.97 0.73
CA GLU A 15 -9.35 -20.65 2.00
C GLU A 15 -10.04 -19.72 3.01
N ARG A 16 -9.64 -18.44 3.07
CA ARG A 16 -10.25 -17.44 3.95
C ARG A 16 -11.64 -16.99 3.47
N HIS A 17 -12.03 -17.35 2.25
CA HIS A 17 -13.36 -17.08 1.70
C HIS A 17 -14.36 -18.22 1.92
N LYS A 18 -13.93 -19.37 2.47
CA LYS A 18 -14.86 -20.44 2.84
C LYS A 18 -15.71 -19.99 4.02
N LYS A 19 -17.03 -19.91 3.83
CA LYS A 19 -18.01 -19.68 4.89
C LYS A 19 -18.83 -20.96 5.07
N GLU A 20 -19.22 -21.28 6.30
CA GLU A 20 -20.05 -22.47 6.59
C GLU A 20 -21.39 -22.45 5.85
N ASN A 21 -21.91 -21.25 5.55
CA ASN A 21 -23.20 -21.05 4.88
C ASN A 21 -23.07 -20.80 3.36
N ASN A 22 -21.93 -21.13 2.73
CA ASN A 22 -21.81 -20.97 1.28
C ASN A 22 -22.75 -21.94 0.55
N PRO A 23 -23.53 -21.49 -0.45
CA PRO A 23 -24.35 -22.36 -1.27
C PRO A 23 -23.53 -23.48 -1.91
N ILE A 24 -24.15 -24.66 -2.05
CA ILE A 24 -23.54 -25.80 -2.75
C ILE A 24 -23.17 -25.37 -4.18
N GLY A 25 -21.93 -25.66 -4.58
CA GLY A 25 -21.38 -25.26 -5.88
C GLY A 25 -20.63 -23.93 -5.88
N THR A 26 -20.54 -23.24 -4.75
CA THR A 26 -19.68 -22.04 -4.62
C THR A 26 -18.21 -22.44 -4.64
N ILE A 27 -17.44 -21.86 -5.57
CA ILE A 27 -16.00 -22.07 -5.68
C ILE A 27 -15.30 -20.81 -5.14
N PRO A 28 -14.62 -20.87 -3.98
CA PRO A 28 -13.85 -19.75 -3.50
C PRO A 28 -12.61 -19.55 -4.37
N VAL A 29 -12.26 -18.29 -4.63
CA VAL A 29 -11.08 -17.89 -5.39
C VAL A 29 -10.23 -16.92 -4.56
N ASP A 30 -8.96 -16.79 -4.91
CA ASP A 30 -8.10 -15.79 -4.32
C ASP A 30 -8.56 -14.38 -4.73
N SER A 31 -8.56 -13.45 -3.78
CA SER A 31 -8.96 -12.07 -4.00
C SER A 31 -7.76 -11.13 -3.87
N ILE A 32 -7.44 -10.45 -4.97
CA ILE A 32 -6.44 -9.38 -5.01
C ILE A 32 -7.19 -8.04 -4.87
N PHE A 33 -7.23 -7.51 -3.65
CA PHE A 33 -7.87 -6.21 -3.37
C PHE A 33 -6.92 -5.03 -3.54
N THR A 34 -5.61 -5.29 -3.54
CA THR A 34 -4.61 -4.25 -3.75
C THR A 34 -4.57 -3.83 -5.22
N PRO A 35 -4.61 -2.52 -5.53
CA PRO A 35 -4.40 -2.04 -6.91
C PRO A 35 -2.91 -1.99 -7.30
N ILE A 36 -2.01 -2.42 -6.40
CA ILE A 36 -0.56 -2.47 -6.64
C ILE A 36 -0.15 -3.85 -7.14
N LYS A 37 0.46 -3.89 -8.33
CA LYS A 37 0.98 -5.12 -8.95
C LYS A 37 2.41 -5.44 -8.52
N LYS A 38 3.26 -4.40 -8.41
CA LYS A 38 4.67 -4.55 -8.06
C LYS A 38 5.20 -3.25 -7.47
N VAL A 39 6.15 -3.38 -6.55
CA VAL A 39 7.00 -2.29 -6.08
C VAL A 39 8.45 -2.78 -6.08
N SER A 40 9.37 -1.95 -6.56
CA SER A 40 10.81 -2.12 -6.36
C SER A 40 11.41 -0.82 -5.84
N TYR A 41 12.49 -0.96 -5.07
CA TYR A 41 13.26 0.18 -4.60
C TYR A 41 14.74 -0.12 -4.68
N ARG A 42 15.54 0.94 -4.85
CA ARG A 42 16.99 0.91 -4.69
C ARG A 42 17.47 2.20 -4.06
N VAL A 43 18.56 2.10 -3.32
CA VAL A 43 19.22 3.24 -2.69
C VAL A 43 20.60 3.37 -3.32
N GLU A 44 20.94 4.58 -3.76
CA GLU A 44 22.20 4.89 -4.41
C GLU A 44 22.85 6.07 -3.71
N ASN A 45 24.18 6.04 -3.55
CA ASN A 45 24.92 7.20 -3.05
C ASN A 45 24.77 8.36 -4.03
N THR A 46 24.42 9.53 -3.50
CA THR A 46 24.29 10.75 -4.29
C THR A 46 25.13 11.87 -3.71
N ARG A 47 25.74 12.65 -4.60
CA ARG A 47 26.47 13.85 -4.23
C ARG A 47 25.57 15.07 -4.42
N VAL A 48 25.39 15.85 -3.37
CA VAL A 48 24.64 17.11 -3.42
C VAL A 48 25.63 18.25 -3.21
N GLY A 49 26.02 18.92 -4.31
CA GLY A 49 27.04 19.96 -4.29
C GLY A 49 28.41 19.42 -3.85
N LYS A 50 28.93 19.91 -2.72
CA LYS A 50 30.24 19.47 -2.18
C LYS A 50 30.13 18.25 -1.25
N ILE A 51 28.92 17.88 -0.81
CA ILE A 51 28.64 16.85 0.20
C ILE A 51 28.33 15.52 -0.49
N THR A 52 28.93 14.42 -0.02
CA THR A 52 28.94 13.11 -0.69
C THR A 52 28.23 11.98 0.07
N ASP A 53 27.61 12.25 1.20
CA ASP A 53 27.04 11.27 2.13
C ASP A 53 25.50 11.18 2.08
N TYR A 54 24.87 11.72 1.03
CA TYR A 54 23.43 11.59 0.84
C TYR A 54 23.06 10.28 0.16
N ASP A 55 21.91 9.73 0.56
CA ASP A 55 21.26 8.61 -0.11
C ASP A 55 20.17 9.12 -1.06
N ARG A 56 20.11 8.55 -2.26
CA ARG A 56 19.02 8.73 -3.22
C ARG A 56 18.17 7.47 -3.26
N LEU A 57 16.92 7.60 -2.82
CA LEU A 57 15.91 6.55 -2.96
C LEU A 57 15.25 6.64 -4.34
N ILE A 58 15.26 5.52 -5.07
CA ILE A 58 14.52 5.35 -6.32
C ILE A 58 13.43 4.32 -6.07
N LEU A 59 12.17 4.73 -6.23
CA LEU A 59 10.99 3.88 -6.10
C LEU A 59 10.36 3.68 -7.48
N GLU A 60 10.05 2.43 -7.79
CA GLU A 60 9.30 2.06 -8.98
C GLU A 60 8.03 1.32 -8.54
N VAL A 61 6.87 1.86 -8.92
CA VAL A 61 5.55 1.36 -8.51
C VAL A 61 4.72 1.08 -9.76
N TRP A 62 4.24 -0.16 -9.88
CA TRP A 62 3.34 -0.58 -10.96
C TRP A 62 1.96 -0.83 -10.40
N THR A 63 0.98 -0.10 -10.90
CA THR A 63 -0.44 -0.26 -10.53
C THR A 63 -1.20 -1.02 -11.61
N ASP A 64 -2.41 -1.48 -11.28
CA ASP A 64 -3.32 -2.14 -12.22
C ASP A 64 -4.14 -1.17 -13.08
N GLY A 65 -4.01 0.15 -12.84
CA GLY A 65 -4.77 1.21 -13.51
C GLY A 65 -5.94 1.75 -12.67
N SER A 66 -6.31 1.09 -11.58
CA SER A 66 -7.39 1.54 -10.69
C SER A 66 -6.99 2.76 -9.84
N VAL A 67 -5.68 2.97 -9.66
CA VAL A 67 -5.10 4.14 -8.98
C VAL A 67 -3.82 4.57 -9.69
N ARG A 68 -3.52 5.86 -9.67
CA ARG A 68 -2.24 6.37 -10.17
C ARG A 68 -1.11 6.02 -9.18
N PRO A 69 0.11 5.72 -9.65
CA PRO A 69 1.23 5.38 -8.77
C PRO A 69 1.55 6.47 -7.73
N ASP A 70 1.45 7.74 -8.12
CA ASP A 70 1.67 8.90 -7.25
C ASP A 70 0.64 9.00 -6.12
N ASP A 71 -0.65 8.84 -6.44
CA ASP A 71 -1.73 8.82 -5.45
C ASP A 71 -1.59 7.65 -4.48
N ALA A 72 -1.20 6.47 -4.99
CA ALA A 72 -0.99 5.29 -4.15
C ALA A 72 0.16 5.49 -3.15
N LEU A 73 1.25 6.13 -3.58
CA LEU A 73 2.37 6.48 -2.69
C LEU A 73 1.95 7.49 -1.63
N ALA A 74 1.18 8.52 -2.00
CA ALA A 74 0.65 9.50 -1.06
C ALA A 74 -0.26 8.83 -0.01
N PHE A 75 -1.12 7.90 -0.44
CA PHE A 75 -1.98 7.15 0.46
C PHE A 75 -1.18 6.25 1.42
N ALA A 76 -0.12 5.60 0.93
CA ALA A 76 0.78 4.81 1.77
C ALA A 76 1.49 5.68 2.82
N ALA A 77 1.97 6.87 2.44
CA ALA A 77 2.59 7.82 3.36
C ALA A 77 1.62 8.29 4.44
N LYS A 78 0.35 8.57 4.08
CA LYS A 78 -0.70 8.93 5.04
C LYS A 78 -0.96 7.81 6.06
N ILE A 79 -1.06 6.56 5.59
CA ILE A 79 -1.24 5.40 6.47
C ILE A 79 -0.04 5.25 7.41
N LEU A 80 1.18 5.39 6.89
CA LEU A 80 2.40 5.31 7.69
C LEU A 80 2.44 6.40 8.76
N LYS A 81 2.18 7.66 8.39
CA LYS A 81 2.09 8.78 9.35
C LYS A 81 1.09 8.46 10.46
N SER A 82 -0.13 8.04 10.11
CA SER A 82 -1.15 7.69 11.10
C SER A 82 -0.74 6.60 12.09
N HIS A 83 0.15 5.68 11.70
CA HIS A 83 0.68 4.69 12.65
C HIS A 83 1.80 5.25 13.52
N LEU A 84 2.60 6.19 13.00
CA LEU A 84 3.65 6.88 13.77
C LEU A 84 3.07 7.87 14.78
N ASP A 85 1.93 8.50 14.47
CA ASP A 85 1.23 9.44 15.36
C ASP A 85 0.92 8.82 16.73
N LEU A 86 0.70 7.50 16.81
CA LEU A 86 0.47 6.79 18.07
C LEU A 86 1.67 6.84 19.04
N PHE A 87 2.88 7.07 18.52
CA PHE A 87 4.11 7.18 19.31
C PHE A 87 4.46 8.62 19.67
N ILE A 88 3.78 9.61 19.09
CA ILE A 88 4.00 11.02 19.36
C ILE A 88 3.21 11.40 20.61
N THR A 89 3.91 11.53 21.73
CA THR A 89 3.30 11.78 23.06
C THR A 89 3.20 13.27 23.42
N PHE A 90 3.70 14.15 22.56
CA PHE A 90 3.71 15.60 22.75
C PHE A 90 3.03 16.29 21.57
N PRO A 91 2.40 17.46 21.77
CA PRO A 91 1.74 18.17 20.69
C PRO A 91 2.76 18.59 19.62
N GLU A 92 2.48 18.28 18.35
CA GLU A 92 3.24 18.83 17.23
C GLU A 92 3.08 20.37 17.25
N PRO A 93 4.17 21.14 17.16
CA PRO A 93 4.05 22.57 16.93
C PRO A 93 3.29 22.77 15.63
N LYS A 94 2.27 23.64 15.65
CA LYS A 94 1.54 23.97 14.42
C LYS A 94 2.53 24.60 13.44
N GLU A 95 2.65 24.02 12.25
CA GLU A 95 3.32 24.69 11.15
C GLU A 95 2.52 25.97 10.86
N GLU A 96 3.14 27.13 11.10
CA GLU A 96 2.60 28.42 10.67
C GLU A 96 2.78 28.50 9.15
N GLU A 97 1.67 28.52 8.40
CA GLU A 97 1.64 28.78 6.95
C GLU A 97 2.02 30.22 6.61
#